data_AF-A0A0G1CMX1-F1
#
_entry.id   AF-A0A0G1CMX1-F1
#
_cell.length_a   1.000
_cell.length_b   1.000
_cell.length_c   1.000
_cell.angle_alpha   90.00
_cell.angle_beta   90.00
_cell.angle_gamma   90.00
#
_symmetry.space_group_name_H-M   'P 1'
#
loop_
_entity.id
_entity.type
_entity.pdbx_description
1 polymer ?
#
loop_
_entity_poly.entity_id
_entity_poly.type
_entity_poly.pdbx_seq_one_letter_code
_entity_poly.pdbx_strand_id
1 'polypeptide(L)'
;MPKKGQKHNPDTIKKISQSRKGKPAWNKDKNWSDIQRLVMGIGRKGDFKWIEDKDFKNLVTRDFATAKECEKHGMFKPATILYAAVIESMLRLKLNINPQEKIDLHDLIEEGSKQKLIKDHEKDKLNVIRGFRNYVHIYREYVDKYPLTQGLAQLTREVCEELIKEFNK
;
A
#
# COMPACT_ATOMS: atom_id res chain seq x y z
N MET A 1 24.86 -6.39 -11.42
CA MET A 1 24.44 -6.23 -10.01
C MET A 1 25.06 -7.36 -9.19
N PRO A 2 25.77 -7.09 -8.08
CA PRO A 2 26.34 -8.17 -7.27
C PRO A 2 25.23 -8.96 -6.56
N LYS A 3 25.37 -10.28 -6.51
CA LYS A 3 24.39 -11.20 -5.90
C LYS A 3 24.43 -11.07 -4.38
N LYS A 4 23.25 -11.03 -3.75
CA LYS A 4 23.05 -10.96 -2.29
C LYS A 4 23.89 -12.04 -1.61
N GLY A 5 24.83 -11.66 -0.73
CA GLY A 5 25.71 -12.58 0.00
C GLY A 5 27.20 -12.57 -0.42
N GLN A 6 27.58 -11.88 -1.50
CA GLN A 6 29.00 -11.68 -1.80
C GLN A 6 29.61 -10.65 -0.83
N LYS A 7 30.60 -11.07 -0.04
CA LYS A 7 31.40 -10.17 0.80
C LYS A 7 32.09 -9.14 -0.09
N HIS A 8 31.87 -7.86 0.17
CA HIS A 8 32.55 -6.79 -0.53
C HIS A 8 34.07 -6.90 -0.32
N ASN A 9 34.85 -6.59 -1.35
CA ASN A 9 36.31 -6.48 -1.26
C ASN A 9 36.66 -5.49 -0.11
N PRO A 10 37.66 -5.79 0.74
CA PRO A 10 38.11 -4.92 1.84
C PRO A 10 38.30 -3.45 1.47
N ASP A 11 38.79 -3.13 0.27
CA ASP A 11 38.94 -1.74 -0.18
C ASP A 11 37.59 -1.03 -0.40
N THR A 12 36.59 -1.77 -0.89
CA THR A 12 35.22 -1.27 -1.05
C THR A 12 34.56 -1.06 0.31
N ILE A 13 34.80 -1.95 1.27
CA ILE A 13 34.33 -1.80 2.65
C ILE A 13 34.94 -0.56 3.28
N LYS A 14 36.24 -0.32 3.08
CA LYS A 14 36.95 0.86 3.59
C LYS A 14 36.40 2.16 3.00
N LYS A 15 36.14 2.20 1.69
CA LYS A 15 35.52 3.36 1.02
C LYS A 15 34.09 3.62 1.49
N ILE A 16 33.28 2.58 1.70
CA ILE A 16 31.92 2.71 2.25
C ILE A 16 31.96 3.17 3.72
N SER A 17 32.90 2.66 4.51
CA SER A 17 33.10 3.07 5.90
C SER A 17 33.51 4.54 5.99
N GLN A 18 34.47 4.98 5.15
CA GLN A 18 34.90 6.37 5.08
C GLN A 18 33.78 7.32 4.62
N SER A 19 32.95 6.91 3.66
CA SER A 19 31.84 7.75 3.17
C SER A 19 30.68 7.89 4.17
N ARG A 20 30.58 6.97 5.14
CA ARG A 20 29.59 6.96 6.23
C ARG A 20 30.11 7.57 7.53
N LYS A 21 31.43 7.76 7.67
CA LYS A 21 32.04 8.29 8.90
C LYS A 21 31.56 9.72 9.15
N GLY A 22 30.96 9.98 10.31
CA GLY A 22 30.43 11.29 10.69
C GLY A 22 29.05 11.63 10.11
N LYS A 23 28.49 10.82 9.21
CA LYS A 23 27.11 11.00 8.74
C LYS A 23 26.15 10.32 9.71
N PRO A 24 25.07 11.00 10.15
CA PRO A 24 24.02 10.31 10.89
C PRO A 24 23.51 9.15 10.03
N ALA A 25 23.22 8.01 10.67
CA ALA A 25 22.53 6.94 9.98
C ALA A 25 21.22 7.55 9.43
N TRP A 26 20.88 7.29 8.18
CA TRP A 26 19.72 7.91 7.52
C TRP A 26 18.39 7.66 8.27
N ASN A 27 18.40 6.70 9.21
CA ASN A 27 17.30 6.27 10.06
C ASN A 27 17.46 6.70 11.54
N LYS A 28 18.33 7.68 11.86
CA LYS A 28 18.59 8.11 13.25
C LYS A 28 17.35 8.67 13.94
N ASP A 29 16.41 9.22 13.18
CA ASP A 29 15.16 9.75 13.69
C ASP A 29 14.02 8.75 13.43
N LYS A 30 13.98 7.67 14.22
CA LYS A 30 12.78 6.80 14.32
C LYS A 30 11.61 7.48 15.06
N ASN A 31 11.71 8.79 15.30
CA ASN A 31 10.60 9.56 15.83
C ASN A 31 9.62 9.83 14.69
N TRP A 32 8.36 9.48 14.95
CA TRP A 32 7.27 9.75 14.04
C TRP A 32 7.28 11.25 13.69
N SER A 33 7.32 11.57 12.39
CA SER A 33 7.16 12.95 11.96
C SER A 33 5.76 13.44 12.34
N ASP A 34 5.57 14.75 12.45
CA ASP A 34 4.25 15.30 12.79
C ASP A 34 3.18 14.91 11.76
N ILE A 35 3.58 14.75 10.50
CA ILE A 35 2.73 14.19 9.44
C ILE A 35 2.35 12.74 9.75
N GLN A 36 3.28 11.91 10.19
CA GLN A 36 2.98 10.52 10.54
C GLN A 36 2.08 10.42 11.79
N ARG A 37 2.27 11.31 12.77
CA ARG A 37 1.39 11.40 13.96
C ARG A 37 -0.02 11.84 13.57
N LEU A 38 -0.13 12.85 12.72
CA LEU A 38 -1.41 13.32 12.17
C LEU A 38 -2.13 12.19 11.42
N VAL A 39 -1.42 11.51 10.51
CA VAL A 39 -1.93 10.38 9.73
C VAL A 39 -2.41 9.25 10.63
N MET A 40 -1.66 8.85 11.65
CA MET A 40 -2.16 7.82 12.59
C MET A 40 -3.32 8.30 13.45
N GLY A 41 -3.40 9.60 13.74
CA GLY A 41 -4.56 10.20 14.40
C GLY A 41 -5.83 10.18 13.54
N ILE A 42 -5.68 10.13 12.20
CA ILE A 42 -6.79 10.00 11.24
C ILE A 42 -7.30 8.56 11.15
N GLY A 43 -6.42 7.56 11.29
CA GLY A 43 -6.82 6.16 11.37
C GLY A 43 -7.78 5.94 12.53
N ARG A 44 -9.01 5.45 12.27
CA ARG A 44 -9.99 5.33 13.35
C ARG A 44 -9.57 4.21 14.29
N LYS A 45 -9.75 4.45 15.59
CA LYS A 45 -9.60 3.43 16.63
C LYS A 45 -10.62 2.30 16.37
N GLY A 46 -10.19 1.23 15.69
CA GLY A 46 -11.04 0.11 15.28
C GLY A 46 -10.94 -0.27 13.81
N ASP A 47 -10.37 0.59 12.95
CA ASP A 47 -9.99 0.18 11.60
C ASP A 47 -8.94 -0.94 11.72
N PHE A 48 -9.11 -2.02 10.95
CA PHE A 48 -8.21 -3.18 10.95
C PHE A 48 -8.05 -3.94 12.29
N LYS A 49 -9.07 -3.92 13.18
CA LYS A 49 -9.00 -4.64 14.47
C LYS A 49 -8.76 -6.15 14.33
N TRP A 50 -9.18 -6.75 13.21
CA TRP A 50 -9.01 -8.17 12.89
C TRP A 50 -7.56 -8.56 12.56
N ILE A 51 -6.67 -7.59 12.31
CA ILE A 51 -5.25 -7.87 12.05
C ILE A 51 -4.55 -8.07 13.40
N GLU A 52 -3.92 -9.23 13.62
CA GLU A 52 -3.23 -9.52 14.87
C GLU A 52 -1.84 -8.87 14.93
N ASP A 53 -1.08 -8.97 13.84
CA ASP A 53 0.26 -8.38 13.71
C ASP A 53 0.19 -6.85 13.85
N LYS A 54 0.76 -6.33 14.93
CA LYS A 54 0.74 -4.90 15.26
C LYS A 54 1.54 -4.07 14.26
N ASP A 55 2.67 -4.58 13.78
CA ASP A 55 3.53 -3.84 12.86
C ASP A 55 2.86 -3.75 11.50
N PHE A 56 2.30 -4.85 11.00
CA PHE A 56 1.53 -4.86 9.76
C PHE A 56 0.29 -3.96 9.84
N LYS A 57 -0.45 -4.04 10.95
CA LYS A 57 -1.61 -3.18 11.23
C LYS A 57 -1.25 -1.70 11.18
N ASN A 58 -0.12 -1.31 11.77
CA ASN A 58 0.35 0.07 11.74
C ASN A 58 0.68 0.53 10.31
N LEU A 59 1.26 -0.35 9.49
CA LEU A 59 1.56 -0.04 8.08
C LEU A 59 0.29 0.20 7.27
N VAL A 60 -0.68 -0.71 7.33
CA VAL A 60 -1.94 -0.54 6.57
C VAL A 60 -2.76 0.65 7.07
N THR A 61 -2.76 0.90 8.39
CA THR A 61 -3.43 2.07 8.99
C THR A 61 -2.80 3.37 8.50
N ARG A 62 -1.47 3.45 8.50
CA ARG A 62 -0.72 4.59 7.98
C ARG A 62 -1.04 4.84 6.52
N ASP A 63 -1.00 3.81 5.67
CA ASP A 63 -1.20 3.97 4.23
C ASP A 63 -2.64 4.37 3.92
N PHE A 64 -3.62 3.79 4.63
CA PHE A 64 -5.03 4.17 4.52
C PHE A 64 -5.28 5.62 4.92
N ALA A 65 -4.73 6.06 6.04
CA ALA A 65 -4.88 7.43 6.49
C ALA A 65 -4.12 8.42 5.61
N THR A 66 -2.96 8.03 5.07
CA THR A 66 -2.22 8.85 4.10
C THR A 66 -3.03 9.02 2.82
N ALA A 67 -3.69 7.95 2.34
CA ALA A 67 -4.56 8.00 1.18
C ALA A 67 -5.72 8.99 1.38
N LYS A 68 -6.34 8.98 2.57
CA LYS A 68 -7.38 9.94 2.95
C LYS A 68 -6.89 11.38 2.89
N GLU A 69 -5.70 11.65 3.42
CA GLU A 69 -5.16 13.00 3.40
C GLU A 69 -4.77 13.43 1.97
N CYS A 70 -4.24 12.52 1.15
CA CYS A 70 -4.01 12.76 -0.26
C CYS A 70 -5.30 13.14 -1.00
N GLU A 71 -6.37 12.36 -0.83
CA GLU A 71 -7.67 12.61 -1.47
C GLU A 71 -8.23 13.98 -1.08
N LYS A 72 -8.22 14.30 0.22
CA LYS A 72 -8.69 15.57 0.77
C LYS A 72 -7.95 16.79 0.18
N HIS A 73 -6.68 16.64 -0.16
CA HIS A 73 -5.85 17.69 -0.76
C HIS A 73 -5.81 17.64 -2.30
N GLY A 74 -6.71 16.88 -2.94
CA GLY A 74 -6.78 16.81 -4.41
C GLY A 74 -5.69 15.96 -5.05
N MET A 75 -4.91 15.21 -4.27
CA MET A 75 -3.85 14.32 -4.75
C MET A 75 -4.44 12.94 -5.05
N PHE A 76 -5.28 12.86 -6.09
CA PHE A 76 -6.06 11.65 -6.42
C PHE A 76 -5.21 10.48 -6.86
N LYS A 77 -4.14 10.73 -7.62
CA LYS A 77 -3.20 9.68 -8.07
C LYS A 77 -2.56 8.92 -6.89
N PRO A 78 -1.86 9.56 -5.94
CA PRO A 78 -1.32 8.84 -4.80
C PRO A 78 -2.40 8.27 -3.88
N ALA A 79 -3.55 8.94 -3.73
CA ALA A 79 -4.68 8.38 -2.96
C ALA A 79 -5.14 7.02 -3.51
N THR A 80 -5.44 6.95 -4.81
CA THR A 80 -5.85 5.70 -5.49
C THR A 80 -4.81 4.59 -5.33
N ILE A 81 -3.53 4.91 -5.49
CA ILE A 81 -2.44 3.94 -5.35
C ILE A 81 -2.38 3.37 -3.92
N LEU A 82 -2.47 4.25 -2.92
CA LEU A 82 -2.39 3.86 -1.52
C LEU A 82 -3.62 3.03 -1.10
N TYR A 83 -4.84 3.45 -1.46
CA TYR A 83 -6.04 2.64 -1.19
C TYR A 83 -5.96 1.26 -1.88
N ALA A 84 -5.53 1.20 -3.14
CA ALA A 84 -5.36 -0.07 -3.85
C ALA A 84 -4.31 -0.97 -3.18
N ALA A 85 -3.21 -0.41 -2.67
CA ALA A 85 -2.20 -1.16 -1.92
C ALA A 85 -2.74 -1.69 -0.58
N VAL A 86 -3.58 -0.91 0.12
CA VAL A 86 -4.27 -1.37 1.34
C VAL A 86 -5.23 -2.51 1.02
N ILE A 87 -6.03 -2.39 -0.04
CA ILE A 87 -6.93 -3.46 -0.53
C ILE A 87 -6.14 -4.74 -0.81
N GLU A 88 -5.06 -4.66 -1.61
CA GLU A 88 -4.22 -5.81 -1.93
C GLU A 88 -3.67 -6.48 -0.65
N SER A 89 -3.21 -5.67 0.29
CA SER A 89 -2.67 -6.12 1.57
C SER A 89 -3.72 -6.85 2.42
N MET A 90 -4.95 -6.33 2.47
CA MET A 90 -6.06 -6.97 3.18
C MET A 90 -6.44 -8.31 2.54
N LEU A 91 -6.54 -8.36 1.21
CA LEU A 91 -6.87 -9.60 0.49
C LEU A 91 -5.81 -10.67 0.69
N ARG A 92 -4.52 -10.33 0.56
CA ARG A 92 -3.42 -11.26 0.84
C ARG A 92 -3.52 -11.85 2.24
N LEU A 93 -3.78 -11.01 3.23
CA LEU A 93 -3.87 -11.47 4.62
C LEU A 93 -5.09 -12.37 4.85
N LYS A 94 -6.27 -12.03 4.32
CA LYS A 94 -7.48 -12.86 4.45
C LYS A 94 -7.39 -14.19 3.71
N LEU A 95 -6.69 -14.21 2.58
CA LEU A 95 -6.44 -15.40 1.78
C LEU A 95 -5.24 -16.22 2.29
N ASN A 96 -4.59 -15.80 3.38
CA ASN A 96 -3.38 -16.43 3.93
C ASN A 96 -2.25 -16.59 2.88
N ILE A 97 -2.14 -15.63 1.96
CA ILE A 97 -1.11 -15.64 0.92
C ILE A 97 0.23 -15.26 1.53
N ASN A 98 1.25 -16.02 1.17
CA ASN A 98 2.60 -15.78 1.63
C ASN A 98 3.14 -14.43 1.06
N PRO A 99 3.76 -13.55 1.86
CA PRO A 99 4.29 -12.26 1.37
C PRO A 99 5.31 -12.37 0.24
N GLN A 100 6.01 -13.50 0.13
CA GLN A 100 7.01 -13.77 -0.90
C GLN A 100 6.38 -14.32 -2.19
N GLU A 101 5.11 -14.70 -2.15
CA GLU A 101 4.38 -15.24 -3.28
C GLU A 101 4.03 -14.14 -4.28
N LYS A 102 4.42 -14.39 -5.55
CA LYS A 102 4.12 -13.52 -6.67
C LYS A 102 2.73 -13.84 -7.20
N ILE A 103 1.74 -13.27 -6.53
CA ILE A 103 0.35 -13.22 -7.00
C ILE A 103 0.03 -11.77 -7.38
N ASP A 104 -0.72 -11.56 -8.46
CA ASP A 104 -1.17 -10.23 -8.83
C ASP A 104 -2.53 -9.89 -8.18
N LEU A 105 -2.98 -8.64 -8.34
CA LEU A 105 -4.26 -8.24 -7.77
C LEU A 105 -5.45 -8.92 -8.46
N HIS A 106 -5.33 -9.35 -9.72
CA HIS A 106 -6.40 -10.06 -10.41
C HIS A 106 -6.65 -11.41 -9.75
N ASP A 107 -5.60 -12.18 -9.55
CA ASP A 107 -5.66 -13.51 -8.94
C ASP A 107 -6.19 -13.42 -7.49
N LEU A 108 -5.80 -12.39 -6.74
CA LEU A 108 -6.35 -12.11 -5.40
C LEU A 108 -7.84 -11.81 -5.43
N ILE A 109 -8.33 -11.05 -6.41
CA ILE A 109 -9.75 -10.74 -6.57
C ILE A 109 -10.53 -12.00 -6.94
N GLU A 110 -10.02 -12.80 -7.88
CA GLU A 110 -10.65 -14.06 -8.29
C GLU A 110 -10.73 -15.04 -7.13
N GLU A 111 -9.64 -15.22 -6.38
CA GLU A 111 -9.62 -16.13 -5.23
C GLU A 111 -10.49 -15.62 -4.08
N GLY A 112 -10.46 -14.32 -3.79
CA GLY A 112 -11.35 -13.69 -2.81
C GLY A 112 -12.83 -13.86 -3.14
N SER A 113 -13.19 -13.77 -4.43
CA SER A 113 -14.56 -14.03 -4.90
C SER A 113 -14.95 -15.50 -4.74
N LYS A 114 -14.09 -16.46 -5.13
CA LYS A 114 -14.34 -17.90 -4.95
C LYS A 114 -14.57 -18.28 -3.50
N GLN A 115 -13.79 -17.70 -2.59
CA GLN A 115 -13.90 -17.94 -1.14
C GLN A 115 -15.03 -17.12 -0.49
N LYS A 116 -15.81 -16.36 -1.26
CA LYS A 116 -16.89 -15.49 -0.78
C LYS A 116 -16.43 -14.43 0.24
N LEU A 117 -15.15 -14.05 0.18
CA LEU A 117 -14.60 -12.93 0.93
C LEU A 117 -14.99 -11.58 0.31
N ILE A 118 -15.31 -11.60 -0.98
CA ILE A 118 -15.68 -10.44 -1.79
C ILE A 118 -17.01 -10.78 -2.50
N LYS A 119 -17.96 -9.85 -2.48
CA LYS A 119 -19.24 -9.97 -3.19
C LYS A 119 -19.07 -9.67 -4.68
N ASP A 120 -19.97 -10.15 -5.53
CA ASP A 120 -19.85 -9.98 -6.99
C ASP A 120 -19.78 -8.50 -7.42
N HIS A 121 -20.58 -7.63 -6.83
CA HIS A 121 -20.51 -6.19 -7.12
C HIS A 121 -19.21 -5.53 -6.62
N GLU A 122 -18.59 -6.07 -5.56
CA GLU A 122 -17.29 -5.61 -5.07
C GLU A 122 -16.18 -6.08 -6.03
N LYS A 123 -16.30 -7.29 -6.60
CA LYS A 123 -15.39 -7.83 -7.62
C LYS A 123 -15.31 -6.94 -8.85
N ASP A 124 -16.45 -6.48 -9.37
CA ASP A 124 -16.49 -5.60 -10.54
C ASP A 124 -15.78 -4.27 -10.26
N LYS A 125 -16.07 -3.64 -9.11
CA LYS A 125 -15.38 -2.42 -8.67
C LYS A 125 -13.86 -2.63 -8.51
N LEU A 126 -13.46 -3.76 -7.94
CA LEU A 126 -12.04 -4.11 -7.76
C LEU A 126 -11.31 -4.35 -9.08
N ASN A 127 -11.98 -4.93 -10.08
CA ASN A 127 -11.42 -5.08 -11.42
C ASN A 127 -11.18 -3.72 -12.11
N VAL A 128 -12.08 -2.75 -11.89
CA VAL A 128 -11.88 -1.35 -12.31
C VAL A 128 -10.66 -0.75 -11.61
N ILE A 129 -10.58 -0.85 -10.29
CA ILE A 129 -9.45 -0.35 -9.47
C ILE A 129 -8.11 -0.96 -9.93
N ARG A 130 -8.08 -2.27 -10.20
CA ARG A 130 -6.91 -2.98 -10.72
C ARG A 130 -6.40 -2.36 -12.01
N GLY A 131 -7.32 -2.05 -12.93
CA GLY A 131 -6.99 -1.37 -14.19
C GLY A 131 -6.24 -0.06 -13.93
N PHE A 132 -6.70 0.71 -12.96
CA PHE A 132 -6.16 2.03 -12.66
C PHE A 132 -4.90 2.07 -11.81
N ARG A 133 -4.64 1.06 -10.97
CA ARG A 133 -3.37 0.95 -10.21
C ARG A 133 -2.14 1.05 -11.12
N ASN A 134 -2.27 0.51 -12.33
CA ASN A 134 -1.22 0.51 -13.35
C ASN A 134 -0.92 1.88 -13.96
N TYR A 135 -1.78 2.89 -13.76
CA TYR A 135 -1.59 4.25 -14.24
C TYR A 135 -0.69 5.08 -13.30
N VAL A 136 -0.09 4.46 -12.28
CA VAL A 136 1.06 5.02 -11.58
C VAL A 136 2.21 5.35 -12.55
N HIS A 137 2.38 4.52 -13.59
CA HIS A 137 3.41 4.71 -14.61
C HIS A 137 3.04 5.87 -15.55
N ILE A 138 3.81 6.96 -15.47
CA ILE A 138 3.61 8.20 -16.24
C ILE A 138 3.44 7.92 -17.75
N TYR A 139 4.24 7.02 -18.31
CA TYR A 139 4.16 6.70 -19.74
C TYR A 139 2.82 6.05 -20.12
N ARG A 140 2.25 5.24 -19.23
CA ARG A 140 0.96 4.57 -19.46
C ARG A 140 -0.18 5.59 -19.43
N GLU A 141 -0.15 6.47 -18.43
CA GLU A 141 -1.06 7.61 -18.33
C GLU A 141 -0.98 8.54 -19.55
N TYR A 142 0.22 8.77 -20.08
CA TYR A 142 0.43 9.56 -21.29
C TYR A 142 -0.18 8.91 -22.55
N VAL A 143 0.03 7.61 -22.73
CA VAL A 143 -0.49 6.87 -23.90
C VAL A 143 -2.01 6.78 -23.86
N ASP A 144 -2.57 6.41 -22.72
CA ASP A 144 -4.00 6.14 -22.56
C ASP A 144 -4.83 7.42 -22.32
N LYS A 145 -4.15 8.57 -22.10
CA LYS A 145 -4.74 9.90 -21.86
C LYS A 145 -5.81 9.92 -20.76
N TYR A 146 -5.65 9.05 -19.76
CA TYR A 146 -6.62 8.89 -18.68
C TYR A 146 -6.06 9.46 -17.37
N PRO A 147 -6.49 10.66 -16.94
CA PRO A 147 -6.07 11.20 -15.66
C PRO A 147 -6.74 10.43 -14.52
N LEU A 148 -5.99 10.14 -13.46
CA LEU A 148 -6.58 9.59 -12.23
C LEU A 148 -7.41 10.68 -11.54
N THR A 149 -8.74 10.55 -11.62
CA THR A 149 -9.70 11.58 -11.19
C THR A 149 -10.12 11.45 -9.73
N GLN A 150 -10.79 12.49 -9.21
CA GLN A 150 -11.45 12.46 -7.91
C GLN A 150 -12.42 11.29 -7.76
N GLY A 151 -13.26 11.06 -8.79
CA GLY A 151 -14.28 10.00 -8.74
C GLY A 151 -13.66 8.61 -8.58
N LEU A 152 -12.50 8.37 -9.19
CA LEU A 152 -11.78 7.12 -9.02
C LEU A 152 -11.15 6.98 -7.63
N ALA A 153 -10.55 8.05 -7.09
CA ALA A 153 -10.01 8.02 -5.73
C ALA A 153 -11.13 7.74 -4.71
N GLN A 154 -12.30 8.38 -4.90
CA GLN A 154 -13.48 8.15 -4.10
C GLN A 154 -14.00 6.71 -4.20
N LEU A 155 -14.15 6.17 -5.42
CA LEU A 155 -14.54 4.77 -5.62
C LEU A 155 -13.58 3.81 -4.91
N THR A 156 -12.28 4.07 -5.01
CA THR A 156 -11.25 3.22 -4.39
C THR A 156 -11.32 3.30 -2.87
N ARG A 157 -11.55 4.50 -2.30
CA ARG A 157 -11.80 4.69 -0.86
C ARG A 157 -13.02 3.91 -0.41
N GLU A 158 -14.14 4.03 -1.12
CA GLU A 158 -15.41 3.39 -0.76
C GLU A 158 -15.27 1.86 -0.71
N VAL A 159 -14.66 1.26 -1.74
CA VAL A 159 -14.35 -0.19 -1.75
C VAL A 159 -13.43 -0.57 -0.59
N CYS A 160 -12.39 0.23 -0.31
CA CYS A 160 -11.49 -0.01 0.80
C CYS A 160 -12.24 -0.01 2.15
N GLU A 161 -13.12 0.98 2.37
CA GLU A 161 -13.94 1.10 3.58
C GLU A 161 -15.00 0.00 3.71
N GLU A 162 -15.61 -0.43 2.60
CA GLU A 162 -16.51 -1.58 2.55
C GLU A 162 -15.81 -2.87 3.01
N LEU A 163 -14.61 -3.15 2.47
CA LEU A 163 -13.81 -4.31 2.85
C LEU A 163 -13.34 -4.25 4.30
N ILE A 164 -12.90 -3.08 4.79
CA ILE A 164 -12.52 -2.90 6.21
C ILE A 164 -13.70 -3.25 7.12
N LYS A 165 -14.91 -2.77 6.80
CA LYS A 165 -16.12 -3.08 7.57
C LYS A 165 -16.45 -4.56 7.53
N GLU A 166 -16.42 -5.19 6.36
CA GLU A 166 -16.71 -6.61 6.19
C GLU A 166 -15.74 -7.48 6.99
N PHE A 167 -14.44 -7.18 6.91
CA PHE A 167 -13.41 -7.96 7.59
C PHE A 167 -13.33 -7.74 9.09
N ASN A 168 -13.91 -6.64 9.58
CA ASN A 168 -14.05 -6.31 10.99
C ASN A 168 -15.29 -6.98 11.65
N LYS A 169 -16.21 -7.57 10.88
CA LYS A 169 -17.28 -8.38 11.45
C LYS A 169 -16.69 -9.65 12.06
#